data_AF-A0A1H1GXW6-F1
#
_entry.id   AF-A0A1H1GXW6-F1
#
_cell.length_a   1.000
_cell.length_b   1.000
_cell.length_c   1.000
_cell.angle_alpha   90.00
_cell.angle_beta   90.00
_cell.angle_gamma   90.00
#
_symmetry.space_group_name_H-M   'P 1'
#
loop_
_entity.id
_entity.type
_entity.pdbx_description
1 polymer ?
#
loop_
_entity_poly.entity_id
_entity_poly.type
_entity_poly.pdbx_seq_one_letter_code
_entity_poly.pdbx_strand_id
1 'polypeptide(L)'
;MRRLTGRYFGPCIRVRRDSDNATTDIGFTVSGDLNVAGLLAFTGGASGFVATWYDQMDAAPLMRDIPEAQPQIVRSGVLLTMPTSRNRPVISTNGGIDSAGGQDMATATPAASLTFEQPFARSSVVTFEEPVGSEFFPILLESNNSPVELYETATGAYAMYAYDVDRFSAIIGITPGRSGVILEYYNRTDSWCLFNGVKRQGSVGAGGLGSNFLGIGGYGWLSGVRNIAALYGEVSVFPEGLSEADQNLLTADQKTYWGT
;
A
#
# COMPACT_ATOMS: atom_id res chain seq x y z
N MET A 1 5.35 -7.06 -7.98
CA MET A 1 6.22 -5.87 -7.86
C MET A 1 6.99 -5.68 -9.15
N ARG A 2 7.07 -4.45 -9.66
CA ARG A 2 7.78 -4.10 -10.90
C ARG A 2 8.49 -2.76 -10.81
N ARG A 3 9.46 -2.59 -11.69
CA ARG A 3 10.09 -1.31 -11.99
C ARG A 3 9.11 -0.46 -12.79
N LEU A 4 8.81 0.74 -12.29
CA LEU A 4 7.86 1.70 -12.85
C LEU A 4 8.53 2.74 -13.74
N THR A 5 9.86 2.89 -13.64
CA THR A 5 10.62 3.84 -14.45
C THR A 5 11.93 3.24 -14.95
N GLY A 6 12.27 3.50 -16.21
CA GLY A 6 13.54 3.08 -16.81
C GLY A 6 14.76 3.82 -16.24
N ARG A 7 14.55 4.86 -15.44
CA ARG A 7 15.62 5.62 -14.77
C ARG A 7 16.07 5.02 -13.44
N TYR A 8 15.31 4.06 -12.91
CA TYR A 8 15.63 3.44 -11.63
C TYR A 8 16.54 2.22 -11.82
N PHE A 9 17.69 2.26 -11.15
CA PHE A 9 18.70 1.20 -11.15
C PHE A 9 18.97 0.63 -9.76
N GLY A 10 18.24 1.11 -8.75
CA GLY A 10 18.33 0.65 -7.37
C GLY A 10 17.60 -0.68 -7.11
N PRO A 11 17.73 -1.21 -5.88
CA PRO A 11 17.01 -2.41 -5.45
C PRO A 11 15.49 -2.17 -5.32
N CYS A 12 14.68 -3.23 -5.45
CA CYS A 12 13.23 -3.12 -5.26
C CYS A 12 12.87 -3.13 -3.77
N ILE A 13 13.44 -4.08 -3.02
CA ILE A 13 13.18 -4.31 -1.61
C ILE A 13 14.45 -4.79 -0.90
N ARG A 14 14.52 -4.54 0.42
CA ARG A 14 15.45 -5.20 1.33
C ARG A 14 14.70 -6.26 2.12
N VAL A 15 15.19 -7.49 2.09
CA VAL A 15 14.54 -8.64 2.74
C VAL A 15 15.40 -9.17 3.87
N ARG A 16 14.79 -9.37 5.05
CA ARG A 16 15.34 -10.11 6.18
C ARG A 16 14.80 -11.53 6.15
N ARG A 17 15.64 -12.56 6.33
CA ARG A 17 15.16 -13.93 6.55
C ARG A 17 15.11 -14.29 8.03
N ASP A 18 14.11 -15.05 8.45
CA ASP A 18 13.92 -15.39 9.87
C ASP A 18 14.89 -16.44 10.41
N SER A 19 15.56 -17.21 9.55
CA SER A 19 16.47 -18.27 9.98
C SER A 19 17.71 -17.77 10.72
N ASP A 20 18.21 -16.58 10.36
CA ASP A 20 19.47 -16.02 10.87
C ASP A 20 19.49 -14.49 10.95
N ASN A 21 18.36 -13.82 10.65
CA ASN A 21 18.25 -12.36 10.54
C ASN A 21 19.19 -11.72 9.52
N ALA A 22 19.81 -12.48 8.61
CA ALA A 22 20.55 -11.91 7.51
C ALA A 22 19.61 -11.07 6.64
N THR A 23 20.15 -10.01 6.05
CA THR A 23 19.42 -9.14 5.11
C THR A 23 20.11 -9.09 3.76
N THR A 24 19.33 -8.92 2.70
CA THR A 24 19.87 -8.66 1.36
C THR A 24 18.92 -7.80 0.55
N ASP A 25 19.49 -7.07 -0.41
CA ASP A 25 18.73 -6.28 -1.36
C ASP A 25 18.34 -7.15 -2.55
N ILE A 26 17.05 -7.14 -2.91
CA ILE A 26 16.50 -7.84 -4.06
C ILE A 26 16.12 -6.81 -5.11
N GLY A 27 16.81 -6.87 -6.25
CA GLY A 27 16.58 -6.00 -7.41
C GLY A 27 15.54 -6.53 -8.38
N PHE A 28 15.54 -5.93 -9.57
CA PHE A 28 14.68 -6.33 -10.68
C PHE A 28 15.39 -7.26 -11.67
N THR A 29 14.62 -8.04 -12.42
CA THR A 29 15.06 -8.74 -13.62
C THR A 29 15.28 -7.75 -14.77
N VAL A 30 15.83 -8.25 -15.88
CA VAL A 30 15.94 -7.45 -17.13
C VAL A 30 14.57 -7.01 -17.65
N SER A 31 13.51 -7.81 -17.43
CA SER A 31 12.13 -7.44 -17.80
C SER A 31 11.50 -6.40 -16.87
N GLY A 32 12.16 -6.05 -15.76
CA GLY A 32 11.67 -5.10 -14.77
C GLY A 32 10.76 -5.70 -13.70
N ASP A 33 10.61 -7.02 -13.62
CA ASP A 33 9.91 -7.68 -12.51
C ASP A 33 10.84 -7.89 -11.32
N LEU A 34 10.31 -8.10 -10.12
CA LEU A 34 11.14 -8.49 -8.97
C LEU A 34 11.95 -9.76 -9.29
N ASN A 35 13.24 -9.79 -8.91
CA ASN A 35 14.07 -10.99 -9.04
C ASN A 35 13.67 -12.06 -8.00
N VAL A 36 12.57 -12.75 -8.28
CA VAL A 36 12.01 -13.83 -7.44
C VAL A 36 12.99 -14.98 -7.27
N ALA A 37 13.76 -15.32 -8.31
CA ALA A 37 14.76 -16.39 -8.21
C ALA A 37 15.85 -16.05 -7.18
N GLY A 38 16.35 -14.81 -7.19
CA GLY A 38 17.28 -14.31 -6.19
C GLY A 38 16.67 -14.27 -4.78
N LEU A 39 15.43 -13.82 -4.66
CA LEU A 39 14.68 -13.81 -3.40
C LEU A 39 14.57 -15.22 -2.80
N LEU A 40 14.10 -16.20 -3.57
CA LEU A 40 13.90 -17.57 -3.10
C LEU A 40 15.24 -18.28 -2.82
N ALA A 41 16.29 -17.99 -3.59
CA ALA A 41 17.64 -18.48 -3.30
C ALA A 41 18.17 -17.93 -1.97
N PHE A 42 17.88 -16.66 -1.67
CA PHE A 42 18.25 -16.04 -0.39
C PHE A 42 17.47 -16.62 0.79
N THR A 43 16.14 -16.77 0.67
CA THR A 43 15.32 -17.28 1.77
C THR A 43 15.49 -18.79 1.96
N GLY A 44 15.79 -19.55 0.91
CA GLY A 44 15.77 -21.02 0.99
C GLY A 44 14.42 -21.53 1.49
N GLY A 45 14.42 -22.36 2.53
CA GLY A 45 13.19 -22.81 3.21
C GLY A 45 12.67 -21.87 4.32
N ALA A 46 13.38 -20.78 4.59
CA ALA A 46 13.03 -19.81 5.62
C ALA A 46 11.92 -18.85 5.15
N SER A 47 11.36 -18.07 6.07
CA SER A 47 10.47 -16.96 5.71
C SER A 47 11.28 -15.69 5.43
N GLY A 48 10.77 -14.86 4.52
CA GLY A 48 11.34 -13.57 4.16
C GLY A 48 10.40 -12.43 4.52
N PHE A 49 10.93 -11.41 5.17
CA PHE A 49 10.24 -10.23 5.65
C PHE A 49 10.84 -8.97 5.03
N VAL A 50 10.00 -8.02 4.62
CA VAL A 50 10.45 -6.81 3.95
C VAL A 50 10.81 -5.75 4.99
N ALA A 51 12.09 -5.44 5.10
CA ALA A 51 12.62 -4.39 5.96
C ALA A 51 12.54 -3.01 5.31
N THR A 52 12.68 -2.96 3.99
CA THR A 52 12.62 -1.73 3.20
C THR A 52 11.96 -2.00 1.85
N TRP A 53 11.03 -1.13 1.45
CA TRP A 53 10.48 -1.06 0.11
C TRP A 53 10.94 0.26 -0.49
N TYR A 54 11.85 0.16 -1.45
CA TYR A 54 12.55 1.32 -1.98
C TYR A 54 11.66 2.15 -2.89
N ASP A 55 11.77 3.47 -2.75
CA ASP A 55 11.19 4.41 -3.70
C ASP A 55 12.00 4.44 -5.01
N GLN A 56 11.30 4.56 -6.13
CA GLN A 56 11.90 4.51 -7.47
C GLN A 56 12.21 5.90 -8.07
N MET A 57 11.93 6.98 -7.32
CA MET A 57 12.05 8.38 -7.71
C MET A 57 12.96 9.17 -6.77
N ASP A 58 13.81 8.48 -6.00
CA ASP A 58 14.74 9.03 -4.99
C ASP A 58 14.07 9.80 -3.83
N ALA A 59 12.82 9.48 -3.51
CA ALA A 59 12.12 9.91 -2.31
C ALA A 59 12.37 8.95 -1.11
N ALA A 60 11.65 9.17 -0.01
CA ALA A 60 11.80 8.35 1.19
C ALA A 60 11.21 6.95 0.96
N PRO A 61 11.94 5.86 1.29
CA PRO A 61 11.41 4.51 1.18
C PRO A 61 10.40 4.22 2.30
N LEU A 62 9.61 3.16 2.13
CA LEU A 62 8.88 2.56 3.25
C LEU A 62 9.81 1.62 3.98
N MET A 63 9.87 1.76 5.31
CA MET A 63 10.74 0.93 6.13
C MET A 63 10.06 0.52 7.43
N ARG A 64 10.62 -0.54 8.01
CA ARG A 64 10.27 -1.00 9.35
C ARG A 64 11.50 -1.61 10.01
N ASP A 65 12.00 -0.95 11.05
CA ASP A 65 13.23 -1.37 11.74
C ASP A 65 12.99 -2.46 12.77
N ILE A 66 11.76 -2.60 13.26
CA ILE A 66 11.35 -3.61 14.25
C ILE A 66 11.12 -4.95 13.51
N PRO A 67 11.97 -5.98 13.71
CA PRO A 67 11.89 -7.24 12.97
C PRO A 67 10.53 -7.92 13.01
N GLU A 68 9.85 -7.86 14.17
CA GLU A 68 8.56 -8.49 14.43
C GLU A 68 7.40 -7.79 13.70
N ALA A 69 7.56 -6.50 13.37
CA ALA A 69 6.57 -5.70 12.65
C ALA A 69 6.82 -5.66 11.13
N GLN A 70 7.91 -6.24 10.64
CA GLN A 70 8.18 -6.27 9.20
C GLN A 70 7.15 -7.15 8.47
N PRO A 71 6.51 -6.69 7.40
CA PRO A 71 5.60 -7.50 6.59
C PRO A 71 6.28 -8.68 5.90
N GLN A 72 5.51 -9.71 5.54
CA GLN A 72 6.03 -10.93 4.92
C GLN A 72 5.98 -10.85 3.39
N ILE A 73 6.95 -11.47 2.70
CA ILE A 73 6.94 -11.68 1.24
C ILE A 73 7.19 -13.15 0.84
N VAL A 74 7.87 -13.91 1.71
CA VAL A 74 8.06 -15.36 1.56
C VAL A 74 7.64 -16.03 2.85
N ARG A 75 6.80 -17.07 2.76
CA ARG A 75 6.34 -17.89 3.88
C ARG A 75 6.91 -19.29 3.73
N SER A 76 7.85 -19.66 4.60
CA SER A 76 8.48 -20.99 4.61
C SER A 76 8.99 -21.43 3.22
N GLY A 77 9.75 -20.56 2.55
CA GLY A 77 10.27 -20.79 1.20
C GLY A 77 9.26 -20.64 0.06
N VAL A 78 7.99 -20.34 0.35
CA VAL A 78 6.95 -20.11 -0.66
C VAL A 78 6.73 -18.62 -0.85
N LEU A 79 6.82 -18.15 -2.10
CA LEU A 79 6.52 -16.77 -2.45
C LEU A 79 5.05 -16.44 -2.17
N LEU A 80 4.81 -15.32 -1.48
CA LEU A 80 3.46 -14.76 -1.36
C LEU A 80 3.09 -14.03 -2.65
N THR A 81 1.91 -14.32 -3.18
CA THR A 81 1.46 -13.79 -4.47
C THR A 81 0.06 -13.18 -4.40
N MET A 82 -0.23 -12.25 -5.31
CA MET A 82 -1.59 -11.77 -5.50
C MET A 82 -2.52 -12.97 -5.78
N PRO A 83 -3.73 -13.04 -5.17
CA PRO A 83 -4.67 -14.13 -5.39
C PRO A 83 -5.20 -14.22 -6.83
N THR A 84 -5.14 -13.10 -7.56
CA THR A 84 -5.45 -13.06 -8.99
C THR A 84 -4.40 -13.84 -9.80
N SER A 85 -4.81 -14.35 -10.96
CA SER A 85 -4.23 -15.46 -11.72
C SER A 85 -2.83 -15.25 -12.34
N ARG A 86 -1.95 -14.43 -11.74
CA ARG A 86 -0.64 -14.07 -12.32
C ARG A 86 0.57 -14.30 -11.43
N ASN A 87 0.41 -14.94 -10.26
CA ASN A 87 1.51 -15.34 -9.37
C ASN A 87 2.51 -14.21 -9.09
N ARG A 88 2.01 -12.97 -8.94
CA ARG A 88 2.87 -11.79 -8.81
C ARG A 88 3.21 -11.52 -7.35
N PRO A 89 4.48 -11.23 -7.02
CA PRO A 89 4.91 -11.07 -5.64
C PRO A 89 4.22 -9.87 -4.98
N VAL A 90 3.80 -10.08 -3.73
CA VAL A 90 3.13 -9.11 -2.87
C VAL A 90 3.79 -9.04 -1.50
N ILE A 91 3.65 -7.89 -0.84
CA ILE A 91 3.87 -7.76 0.60
C ILE A 91 2.57 -8.10 1.32
N SER A 92 2.63 -8.97 2.33
CA SER A 92 1.49 -9.35 3.19
C SER A 92 1.66 -8.77 4.59
N THR A 93 0.62 -8.11 5.08
CA THR A 93 0.47 -7.64 6.46
C THR A 93 -0.58 -8.47 7.20
N ASN A 94 -0.52 -8.53 8.53
CA ASN A 94 -1.23 -9.55 9.32
C ASN A 94 -2.47 -9.07 10.09
N GLY A 95 -2.86 -7.79 10.01
CA GLY A 95 -4.09 -7.31 10.65
C GLY A 95 -4.07 -7.18 12.19
N GLY A 96 -2.90 -7.24 12.83
CA GLY A 96 -2.75 -7.21 14.29
C GLY A 96 -2.87 -5.82 14.94
N ILE A 97 -2.58 -5.70 16.23
CA ILE A 97 -2.34 -4.41 16.89
C ILE A 97 -0.83 -4.19 16.91
N ASP A 98 -0.33 -2.99 16.63
CA ASP A 98 1.11 -2.68 16.61
C ASP A 98 1.86 -3.19 17.86
N SER A 99 1.26 -3.00 19.04
CA SER A 99 1.82 -3.45 20.33
C SER A 99 1.73 -4.97 20.58
N ALA A 100 1.10 -5.72 19.67
CA ALA A 100 0.88 -7.15 19.73
C ALA A 100 1.38 -7.88 18.45
N GLY A 101 2.34 -7.29 17.73
CA GLY A 101 2.94 -7.90 16.54
C GLY A 101 2.21 -7.59 15.22
N GLY A 102 1.53 -6.45 15.15
CA GLY A 102 1.01 -5.92 13.89
C GLY A 102 2.14 -5.64 12.89
N GLN A 103 1.90 -5.92 11.61
CA GLN A 103 2.86 -5.73 10.52
C GLN A 103 2.51 -4.55 9.62
N ASP A 104 3.49 -3.72 9.33
CA ASP A 104 3.32 -2.45 8.63
C ASP A 104 4.66 -1.86 8.15
N MET A 105 4.60 -0.86 7.27
CA MET A 105 5.79 -0.12 6.81
C MET A 105 5.43 1.33 6.57
N ALA A 106 6.38 2.23 6.82
CA ALA A 106 6.14 3.65 6.68
C ALA A 106 7.40 4.43 6.31
N THR A 107 7.21 5.64 5.77
CA THR A 107 8.27 6.65 5.69
C THR A 107 8.56 7.22 7.07
N ALA A 108 9.80 7.66 7.31
CA ALA A 108 10.11 8.46 8.50
C ALA A 108 9.31 9.78 8.49
N THR A 109 8.80 10.21 9.66
CA THR A 109 8.00 11.44 9.76
C THR A 109 8.82 12.61 10.33
N PRO A 110 8.67 13.83 9.78
CA PRO A 110 8.06 14.14 8.49
C PRO A 110 8.95 13.66 7.33
N ALA A 111 8.34 13.04 6.32
CA ALA A 111 9.04 12.67 5.10
C ALA A 111 9.23 13.93 4.25
N ALA A 112 10.40 14.56 4.35
CA ALA A 112 10.71 15.81 3.65
C ALA A 112 10.52 15.75 2.12
N SER A 113 10.56 14.54 1.53
CA SER A 113 10.35 14.30 0.09
C SER A 113 8.89 14.01 -0.30
N LEU A 114 7.96 13.93 0.66
CA LEU A 114 6.53 13.71 0.39
C LEU A 114 5.66 14.97 0.54
N THR A 115 6.24 16.14 0.80
CA THR A 115 5.48 17.38 0.99
C THR A 115 5.02 17.98 -0.35
N PHE A 116 3.81 17.63 -0.80
CA PHE A 116 3.17 18.25 -1.97
C PHE A 116 1.77 18.79 -1.62
N GLU A 117 1.41 19.94 -2.22
CA GLU A 117 0.11 20.59 -2.06
C GLU A 117 -0.97 19.92 -2.92
N GLN A 118 -2.25 20.10 -2.57
CA GLN A 118 -3.33 19.67 -3.44
C GLN A 118 -3.45 20.58 -4.70
N PRO A 119 -3.68 20.02 -5.90
CA PRO A 119 -4.12 18.64 -6.12
C PRO A 119 -2.99 17.62 -6.25
N PHE A 120 -3.24 16.40 -5.78
CA PHE A 120 -2.35 15.24 -5.95
C PHE A 120 -3.14 13.96 -6.17
N ALA A 121 -2.49 12.91 -6.66
CA ALA A 121 -3.12 11.61 -6.87
C ALA A 121 -2.28 10.47 -6.32
N ARG A 122 -2.92 9.34 -6.04
CA ARG A 122 -2.25 8.10 -5.66
C ARG A 122 -2.99 6.89 -6.19
N SER A 123 -2.27 5.80 -6.42
CA SER A 123 -2.85 4.51 -6.77
C SER A 123 -2.25 3.40 -5.93
N SER A 124 -3.06 2.39 -5.62
CA SER A 124 -2.64 1.18 -4.92
C SER A 124 -3.32 -0.06 -5.45
N VAL A 125 -2.55 -1.14 -5.55
CA VAL A 125 -3.04 -2.46 -5.91
C VAL A 125 -3.03 -3.32 -4.66
N VAL A 126 -4.23 -3.65 -4.18
CA VAL A 126 -4.40 -4.26 -2.86
C VAL A 126 -5.42 -5.41 -2.89
N THR A 127 -5.22 -6.38 -2.00
CA THR A 127 -6.26 -7.33 -1.57
C THR A 127 -6.42 -7.25 -0.07
N PHE A 128 -7.65 -7.16 0.44
CA PHE A 128 -7.92 -7.25 1.87
C PHE A 128 -8.21 -8.70 2.22
N GLU A 129 -7.47 -9.29 3.16
CA GLU A 129 -7.50 -10.75 3.39
C GLU A 129 -8.55 -11.15 4.42
N GLU A 130 -8.73 -10.37 5.47
CA GLU A 130 -9.60 -10.70 6.61
C GLU A 130 -10.74 -9.68 6.79
N PRO A 131 -11.86 -10.08 7.42
CA PRO A 131 -12.85 -9.16 8.02
C PRO A 131 -12.17 -8.09 8.86
N VAL A 132 -12.38 -6.83 8.52
CA VAL A 132 -11.85 -5.71 9.32
C VAL A 132 -12.66 -5.50 10.61
N GLY A 133 -13.89 -5.98 10.74
CA GLY A 133 -14.70 -5.70 11.94
C GLY A 133 -15.26 -4.26 11.92
N SER A 134 -16.00 -3.89 12.96
CA SER A 134 -16.65 -2.57 13.08
C SER A 134 -15.70 -1.42 13.42
N GLU A 135 -14.40 -1.56 13.15
CA GLU A 135 -13.37 -0.58 13.51
C GLU A 135 -12.76 0.06 12.26
N PHE A 136 -12.01 1.15 12.44
CA PHE A 136 -11.37 1.90 11.36
C PHE A 136 -9.94 1.41 11.16
N PHE A 137 -9.61 1.04 9.92
CA PHE A 137 -8.29 0.55 9.57
C PHE A 137 -7.68 1.46 8.50
N PRO A 138 -6.56 2.14 8.78
CA PRO A 138 -5.88 2.93 7.77
C PRO A 138 -5.36 2.01 6.65
N ILE A 139 -5.77 2.30 5.42
CA ILE A 139 -5.38 1.50 4.24
C ILE A 139 -4.04 2.01 3.67
N LEU A 140 -3.84 3.33 3.63
CA LEU A 140 -2.66 3.99 3.05
C LEU A 140 -2.66 5.52 3.26
N LEU A 141 -1.46 6.13 3.36
CA LEU A 141 -1.07 7.55 3.64
C LEU A 141 -1.94 8.36 4.59
N GLU A 142 -1.28 8.93 5.59
CA GLU A 142 -1.79 9.98 6.44
C GLU A 142 -1.36 11.34 5.86
N SER A 143 -2.31 12.21 5.54
CA SER A 143 -2.06 13.65 5.48
C SER A 143 -2.61 14.25 6.76
N ASN A 144 -1.73 14.65 7.69
CA ASN A 144 -2.02 15.44 8.90
C ASN A 144 -3.50 15.42 9.35
N ASN A 145 -3.98 14.31 9.94
CA ASN A 145 -5.36 14.09 10.43
C ASN A 145 -6.48 13.83 9.39
N SER A 146 -6.19 13.31 8.19
CA SER A 146 -7.25 12.84 7.27
C SER A 146 -6.88 11.51 6.58
N PRO A 147 -6.86 10.40 7.32
CA PRO A 147 -6.63 9.08 6.73
C PRO A 147 -7.77 8.69 5.78
N VAL A 148 -7.45 7.84 4.79
CA VAL A 148 -8.46 6.99 4.14
C VAL A 148 -8.51 5.67 4.89
N GLU A 149 -9.68 5.36 5.42
CA GLU A 149 -9.93 4.26 6.34
C GLU A 149 -10.84 3.23 5.68
N LEU A 150 -10.60 1.95 5.96
CA LEU A 150 -11.54 0.87 5.71
C LEU A 150 -12.43 0.68 6.93
N TYR A 151 -13.70 0.39 6.69
CA TYR A 151 -14.70 0.09 7.71
C TYR A 151 -15.60 -1.05 7.26
N GLU A 152 -15.92 -2.00 8.14
CA GLU A 152 -16.95 -3.01 7.85
C GLU A 152 -18.34 -2.44 8.08
N THR A 153 -19.14 -2.41 7.01
CA THR A 153 -20.55 -2.02 7.08
C THR A 153 -21.38 -3.05 7.86
N ALA A 154 -22.55 -2.64 8.35
CA ALA A 154 -23.50 -3.53 9.02
C ALA A 154 -23.97 -4.74 8.17
N THR A 155 -23.72 -4.72 6.85
CA THR A 155 -24.04 -5.82 5.94
C THR A 155 -22.83 -6.75 5.68
N GLY A 156 -21.70 -6.58 6.37
CA GLY A 156 -20.49 -7.38 6.19
C GLY A 156 -19.66 -7.05 4.94
N ALA A 157 -20.00 -5.97 4.23
CA ALA A 157 -19.20 -5.44 3.12
C ALA A 157 -18.22 -4.38 3.64
N TYR A 158 -17.09 -4.17 2.96
CA TYR A 158 -16.19 -3.07 3.33
C TYR A 158 -16.56 -1.79 2.61
N ALA A 159 -16.39 -0.69 3.34
CA ALA A 159 -16.54 0.67 2.87
C ALA A 159 -15.25 1.43 3.13
N MET A 160 -14.85 2.27 2.18
CA MET A 160 -13.77 3.23 2.37
C MET A 160 -14.34 4.60 2.75
N TYR A 161 -13.72 5.23 3.76
CA TYR A 161 -14.05 6.54 4.30
C TYR A 161 -12.84 7.46 4.26
N ALA A 162 -13.05 8.79 4.20
CA ALA A 162 -11.99 9.77 4.48
C ALA A 162 -12.48 10.77 5.52
N TYR A 163 -11.64 11.16 6.47
CA TYR A 163 -12.06 11.90 7.67
C TYR A 163 -12.28 13.44 7.45
N ASP A 164 -13.29 14.00 8.15
CA ASP A 164 -13.72 15.43 8.35
C ASP A 164 -14.85 16.08 7.49
N VAL A 165 -15.84 16.61 8.22
CA VAL A 165 -17.10 17.31 7.85
C VAL A 165 -18.05 16.83 6.75
N ASP A 166 -17.66 16.11 5.68
CA ASP A 166 -18.64 15.60 4.66
C ASP A 166 -18.02 14.71 3.56
N ARG A 167 -17.40 13.55 3.87
CA ARG A 167 -16.54 12.87 2.86
C ARG A 167 -16.86 11.42 2.56
N PHE A 168 -16.88 11.17 1.24
CA PHE A 168 -16.99 9.89 0.52
C PHE A 168 -18.03 8.93 1.10
N SER A 169 -19.26 8.98 0.58
CA SER A 169 -20.19 7.86 0.79
C SER A 169 -19.52 6.56 0.36
N ALA A 170 -19.53 5.55 1.24
CA ALA A 170 -18.91 4.24 1.09
C ALA A 170 -18.67 3.80 -0.36
N ILE A 171 -17.42 3.50 -0.70
CA ILE A 171 -17.10 2.79 -1.95
C ILE A 171 -17.56 1.34 -1.79
N ILE A 172 -18.58 0.94 -2.56
CA ILE A 172 -19.20 -0.38 -2.49
C ILE A 172 -18.44 -1.35 -3.40
N GLY A 173 -18.31 -2.60 -2.97
CA GLY A 173 -17.77 -3.71 -3.78
C GLY A 173 -16.41 -4.21 -3.32
N ILE A 174 -15.89 -3.69 -2.20
CA ILE A 174 -14.72 -4.25 -1.55
C ILE A 174 -15.19 -5.39 -0.62
N THR A 175 -14.62 -6.57 -0.81
CA THR A 175 -14.92 -7.79 -0.04
C THR A 175 -13.61 -8.51 0.27
N PRO A 176 -13.55 -9.31 1.36
CA PRO A 176 -12.35 -10.09 1.64
C PRO A 176 -11.97 -11.00 0.45
N GLY A 177 -10.66 -11.11 0.20
CA GLY A 177 -10.09 -11.84 -0.92
C GLY A 177 -10.21 -11.16 -2.29
N ARG A 178 -10.92 -10.02 -2.40
CA ARG A 178 -11.05 -9.30 -3.66
C ARG A 178 -9.87 -8.35 -3.89
N SER A 179 -9.06 -8.66 -4.90
CA SER A 179 -8.02 -7.76 -5.39
C SER A 179 -8.60 -6.61 -6.20
N GLY A 180 -7.96 -5.45 -6.16
CA GLY A 180 -8.36 -4.32 -6.98
C GLY A 180 -7.37 -3.17 -6.99
N VAL A 181 -7.63 -2.26 -7.91
CA VAL A 181 -6.95 -0.96 -7.97
C VAL A 181 -7.81 0.05 -7.20
N ILE A 182 -7.20 0.69 -6.21
CA ILE A 182 -7.69 1.91 -5.56
C ILE A 182 -6.96 3.07 -6.22
N LEU A 183 -7.71 4.01 -6.80
CA LEU A 183 -7.19 5.26 -7.34
C LEU A 183 -7.84 6.42 -6.61
N GLU A 184 -7.02 7.34 -6.12
CA GLU A 184 -7.45 8.44 -5.26
C GLU A 184 -6.89 9.76 -5.77
N TYR A 185 -7.71 10.80 -5.64
CA TYR A 185 -7.44 12.13 -6.11
C TYR A 185 -7.89 13.14 -5.07
N TYR A 186 -6.96 13.99 -4.65
CA TYR A 186 -7.18 14.97 -3.60
C TYR A 186 -7.15 16.34 -4.23
N ASN A 187 -8.26 17.07 -4.16
CA ASN A 187 -8.42 18.40 -4.75
C ASN A 187 -9.43 19.24 -3.95
N ARG A 188 -9.16 19.42 -2.65
CA ARG A 188 -9.97 20.23 -1.74
C ARG A 188 -11.43 19.80 -1.78
N THR A 189 -12.33 20.62 -2.31
CA THR A 189 -13.78 20.33 -2.34
C THR A 189 -14.18 19.30 -3.40
N ASP A 190 -13.27 18.89 -4.29
CA ASP A 190 -13.55 18.03 -5.45
C ASP A 190 -12.68 16.77 -5.49
N SER A 191 -12.44 16.18 -4.33
CA SER A 191 -11.67 14.95 -4.19
C SER A 191 -12.52 13.72 -4.51
N TRP A 192 -11.89 12.66 -5.00
CA TRP A 192 -12.59 11.42 -5.31
C TRP A 192 -11.69 10.20 -5.10
N CYS A 193 -12.31 9.05 -4.90
CA CYS A 193 -11.66 7.74 -4.82
C CYS A 193 -12.45 6.74 -5.66
N LEU A 194 -11.74 5.81 -6.29
CA LEU A 194 -12.25 4.81 -7.21
C LEU A 194 -11.73 3.44 -6.79
N PHE A 195 -12.63 2.48 -6.57
CA PHE A 195 -12.25 1.06 -6.47
C PHE A 195 -12.80 0.29 -7.66
N ASN A 196 -11.93 -0.33 -8.45
CA ASN A 196 -12.32 -1.17 -9.58
C ASN A 196 -13.35 -0.55 -10.55
N GLY A 197 -13.37 0.78 -10.69
CA GLY A 197 -14.29 1.51 -11.57
C GLY A 197 -15.50 2.14 -10.86
N VAL A 198 -15.70 1.88 -9.58
CA VAL A 198 -16.76 2.51 -8.77
C VAL A 198 -16.22 3.77 -8.13
N LYS A 199 -16.63 4.94 -8.64
CA LYS A 199 -16.19 6.26 -8.17
C LYS A 199 -17.07 6.76 -7.02
N ARG A 200 -16.45 7.40 -6.04
CA ARG A 200 -17.09 8.23 -5.01
C ARG A 200 -16.34 9.55 -4.89
N GLN A 201 -17.07 10.63 -4.69
CA GLN A 201 -16.55 12.00 -4.73
C GLN A 201 -17.07 12.77 -3.52
N GLY A 202 -16.27 13.70 -3.02
CA GLY A 202 -16.55 14.51 -1.84
C GLY A 202 -15.49 15.59 -1.62
N SER A 203 -15.60 16.29 -0.50
CA SER A 203 -14.60 17.30 -0.10
C SER A 203 -13.55 16.66 0.80
N VAL A 204 -12.27 17.01 0.67
CA VAL A 204 -11.20 16.82 1.67
C VAL A 204 -10.77 18.14 2.34
N GLY A 205 -11.51 19.24 2.11
CA GLY A 205 -11.23 20.53 2.75
C GLY A 205 -9.95 21.22 2.27
N ALA A 206 -9.78 22.50 2.64
CA ALA A 206 -8.69 23.36 2.16
C ALA A 206 -7.48 23.46 3.11
N GLY A 207 -7.54 22.84 4.30
CA GLY A 207 -6.55 23.00 5.35
C GLY A 207 -5.31 22.13 5.15
N GLY A 208 -4.27 22.67 4.51
CA GLY A 208 -2.87 22.25 4.69
C GLY A 208 -2.56 20.74 4.59
N LEU A 209 -3.31 19.99 3.78
CA LEU A 209 -3.16 18.54 3.61
C LEU A 209 -1.98 18.20 2.67
N GLY A 210 -0.81 18.78 2.93
CA GLY A 210 0.42 18.15 2.46
C GLY A 210 0.54 16.79 3.14
N SER A 211 0.63 15.72 2.36
CA SER A 211 1.08 14.45 2.94
C SER A 211 2.52 14.64 3.38
N ASN A 212 2.89 14.18 4.56
CA ASN A 212 4.29 14.10 4.99
C ASN A 212 4.59 12.68 5.48
N PHE A 213 3.72 11.73 5.14
CA PHE A 213 3.70 10.38 5.66
C PHE A 213 3.01 9.42 4.69
N LEU A 214 3.74 8.40 4.24
CA LEU A 214 3.21 7.24 3.52
C LEU A 214 3.42 6.01 4.39
N GLY A 215 2.41 5.17 4.52
CA GLY A 215 2.53 3.87 5.14
C GLY A 215 1.53 2.86 4.59
N ILE A 216 1.84 1.58 4.76
CA ILE A 216 1.01 0.40 4.48
C ILE A 216 0.84 -0.41 5.77
N GLY A 217 -0.21 -1.22 5.86
CA GLY A 217 -0.43 -2.12 7.01
C GLY A 217 -1.01 -1.44 8.23
N GLY A 218 -0.98 -0.11 8.29
CA GLY A 218 -1.45 0.69 9.41
C GLY A 218 -0.28 1.10 10.29
N TYR A 219 0.00 2.40 10.33
CA TYR A 219 0.95 3.01 11.24
C TYR A 219 0.39 4.38 11.56
N GLY A 220 -0.12 4.54 12.78
CA GLY A 220 -0.66 5.80 13.25
C GLY A 220 -0.02 6.18 14.57
N TRP A 221 0.18 7.48 14.77
CA TRP A 221 0.74 8.12 15.96
C TRP A 221 0.00 7.87 17.29
N LEU A 222 -1.00 6.98 17.29
CA LEU A 222 -1.85 6.67 18.41
C LEU A 222 -1.53 5.25 18.92
N SER A 223 -1.23 5.15 20.21
CA SER A 223 -1.13 3.85 20.87
C SER A 223 -2.41 3.05 20.66
N GLY A 224 -2.31 1.81 20.15
CA GLY A 224 -3.45 0.91 19.95
C GLY A 224 -4.10 0.93 18.57
N VAL A 225 -3.47 1.53 17.56
CA VAL A 225 -3.93 1.43 16.16
C VAL A 225 -3.93 -0.03 15.70
N ARG A 226 -5.01 -0.41 15.02
CA ARG A 226 -5.15 -1.73 14.40
C ARG A 226 -4.60 -1.72 12.99
N ASN A 227 -3.78 -2.69 12.70
CA ASN A 227 -3.21 -2.94 11.39
C ASN A 227 -4.21 -3.69 10.55
N ILE A 228 -4.07 -3.57 9.24
CA ILE A 228 -4.93 -4.26 8.28
C ILE A 228 -4.25 -5.52 7.76
N ALA A 229 -5.00 -6.61 7.62
CA ALA A 229 -4.53 -7.81 6.94
C ALA A 229 -4.73 -7.62 5.44
N ALA A 230 -3.65 -7.40 4.71
CA ALA A 230 -3.72 -7.05 3.30
C ALA A 230 -2.49 -7.48 2.51
N LEU A 231 -2.70 -7.70 1.22
CA LEU A 231 -1.67 -7.95 0.21
C LEU A 231 -1.47 -6.69 -0.63
N TYR A 232 -0.27 -6.13 -0.60
CA TYR A 232 0.13 -4.95 -1.35
C TYR A 232 0.99 -5.36 -2.55
N GLY A 233 0.53 -5.03 -3.74
CA GLY A 233 1.27 -5.28 -4.98
C GLY A 233 2.10 -4.08 -5.42
N GLU A 234 1.48 -2.91 -5.43
CA GLU A 234 2.02 -1.67 -5.98
C GLU A 234 1.41 -0.48 -5.26
N VAL A 235 2.23 0.53 -5.00
CA VAL A 235 1.82 1.85 -4.50
C VAL A 235 2.49 2.89 -5.38
N SER A 236 1.73 3.90 -5.82
CA SER A 236 2.24 5.00 -6.65
C SER A 236 1.64 6.31 -6.16
N VAL A 237 2.49 7.33 -6.05
CA VAL A 237 2.11 8.67 -5.58
C VAL A 237 2.55 9.68 -6.62
N PHE A 238 1.64 10.60 -6.96
CA PHE A 238 1.86 11.66 -7.94
C PHE A 238 1.72 12.99 -7.21
N PRO A 239 2.74 13.87 -7.24
CA PRO A 239 2.71 15.16 -6.54
C PRO A 239 1.79 16.19 -7.20
N GLU A 240 1.01 15.77 -8.20
CA GLU A 240 0.06 16.55 -8.95
C GLU A 240 -1.20 15.73 -9.24
N GLY A 241 -2.27 16.43 -9.58
CA GLY A 241 -3.50 15.80 -10.05
C GLY A 241 -3.30 15.12 -11.40
N LEU A 242 -3.75 13.87 -11.55
CA LEU A 242 -3.72 13.17 -12.83
C LEU A 242 -4.88 13.60 -13.73
N SER A 243 -4.65 13.68 -15.04
CA SER A 243 -5.71 13.85 -16.04
C SER A 243 -6.60 12.59 -16.11
N GLU A 244 -7.85 12.72 -16.57
CA GLU A 244 -8.73 11.54 -16.74
C GLU A 244 -8.11 10.49 -17.68
N ALA A 245 -7.36 10.94 -18.70
CA ALA A 245 -6.64 10.04 -19.60
C ALA A 245 -5.55 9.26 -18.86
N ASP A 246 -4.75 9.92 -18.03
CA ASP A 246 -3.67 9.27 -17.27
C ASP A 246 -4.21 8.34 -16.19
N GLN A 247 -5.31 8.71 -15.54
CA GLN A 247 -6.03 7.87 -14.59
C GLN A 247 -6.49 6.55 -15.23
N ASN A 248 -7.06 6.63 -16.44
CA ASN A 248 -7.51 5.46 -17.20
C ASN A 248 -6.34 4.60 -17.66
N LEU A 249 -5.25 5.21 -18.15
CA LEU A 249 -4.03 4.49 -18.55
C LEU A 249 -3.39 3.77 -17.37
N LEU A 250 -3.21 4.46 -16.24
CA LEU A 250 -2.64 3.90 -15.02
C LEU A 250 -3.47 2.72 -14.51
N THR A 251 -4.78 2.90 -14.39
CA THR A 251 -5.67 1.84 -13.90
C THR A 251 -5.69 0.64 -14.86
N ALA A 252 -5.73 0.88 -16.18
CA ALA A 252 -5.71 -0.20 -17.17
C ALA A 252 -4.38 -0.96 -17.15
N ASP A 253 -3.25 -0.25 -17.02
CA ASP A 253 -1.93 -0.87 -16.91
C ASP A 253 -1.79 -1.68 -15.63
N GLN A 254 -2.22 -1.14 -14.48
CA GLN A 254 -2.22 -1.87 -13.21
C GLN A 254 -3.13 -3.09 -13.23
N LYS A 255 -4.36 -2.97 -13.74
CA LYS A 255 -5.27 -4.11 -13.91
C LYS A 255 -4.69 -5.16 -14.86
N THR A 256 -4.08 -4.71 -15.96
CA THR A 256 -3.42 -5.60 -16.90
C THR A 256 -2.25 -6.29 -16.23
N TYR A 257 -1.36 -5.58 -15.54
CA TYR A 257 -0.22 -6.17 -14.85
C TYR A 257 -0.75 -7.14 -13.76
N TRP A 258 -1.55 -6.70 -12.82
CA TRP A 258 -1.97 -7.45 -11.64
C TRP A 258 -3.11 -8.45 -11.85
N GLY A 259 -3.81 -8.41 -12.98
CA GLY A 259 -4.92 -9.33 -13.28
C GLY A 259 -6.16 -9.08 -12.42
N THR A 260 -6.43 -7.82 -12.05
CA THR A 260 -7.52 -7.38 -11.17
C THR A 260 -8.69 -6.76 -11.93
#